data_AF-A0A2U1JTC4-F1
#
_entry.id   AF-A0A2U1JTC4-F1
#
_cell.length_a   1.000
_cell.length_b   1.000
_cell.length_c   1.000
_cell.angle_alpha   90.00
_cell.angle_beta   90.00
_cell.angle_gamma   90.00
#
_symmetry.space_group_name_H-M   'P 1'
#
loop_
_entity.id
_entity.type
_entity.pdbx_description
1 polymer ?
#
loop_
_entity_poly.entity_id
_entity_poly.type
_entity_poly.pdbx_seq_one_letter_code
_entity_poly.pdbx_strand_id
1 'polypeptide(L)'
;MSKIAELLKLKLRGWINYYSKFRMSEMRKLFKVLHLRLTKWIRNKYRRFRKKPWYVGYKYLQQLSRDFPNLFEHWQYEGFRP
;
A
#
# COMPACT_ATOMS: atom_id res chain seq x y z
N MET A 1 -4.62 4.72 10.01
CA MET A 1 -3.72 3.97 9.12
C MET A 1 -2.86 3.02 9.96
N SER A 2 -2.30 3.48 11.09
CA SER A 2 -1.49 2.66 12.01
C SER A 2 -2.06 1.26 12.33
N LYS A 3 -3.32 1.16 12.79
CA LYS A 3 -3.95 -0.14 13.10
C LYS A 3 -3.98 -1.12 11.91
N ILE A 4 -4.16 -0.61 10.68
CA ILE A 4 -4.16 -1.45 9.47
C ILE A 4 -2.75 -1.86 9.11
N ALA A 5 -1.78 -0.96 9.29
CA ALA A 5 -0.38 -1.28 9.09
C ALA A 5 0.10 -2.38 10.03
N GLU A 6 -0.26 -2.33 11.32
CA GLU A 6 0.10 -3.37 12.30
C GLU A 6 -0.50 -4.73 11.93
N LEU A 7 -1.78 -4.78 11.57
CA LEU A 7 -2.44 -6.02 11.14
C LEU A 7 -1.81 -6.63 9.89
N LEU A 8 -1.30 -5.79 8.98
CA LEU A 8 -0.69 -6.24 7.74
C LEU A 8 0.82 -6.52 7.89
N LYS A 9 1.49 -6.01 8.92
CA LYS A 9 2.94 -6.11 9.13
C LYS A 9 3.44 -7.55 9.03
N LEU A 10 2.84 -8.47 9.79
CA LEU A 10 3.25 -9.89 9.79
C LEU A 10 3.02 -10.58 8.44
N LYS A 11 1.90 -10.26 7.76
CA LYS A 11 1.60 -10.82 6.43
C LYS A 11 2.55 -10.29 5.37
N LEU A 12 2.86 -8.99 5.43
CA LEU A 12 3.80 -8.32 4.54
C LEU A 12 5.20 -8.90 4.67
N ARG A 13 5.69 -9.14 5.89
CA ARG A 13 6.98 -9.82 6.12
C ARG A 13 7.02 -11.20 5.49
N GLY A 14 5.99 -12.01 5.71
CA GLY A 14 5.90 -13.34 5.10
C GLY A 14 5.94 -13.29 3.58
N TRP A 15 5.20 -12.36 2.97
CA TRP A 15 5.20 -12.18 1.52
C TRP A 15 6.53 -11.66 0.99
N ILE A 16 7.17 -10.71 1.66
CA ILE A 16 8.49 -10.21 1.27
C ILE A 16 9.50 -11.37 1.33
N ASN A 17 9.53 -12.14 2.41
CA ASN A 17 10.45 -13.27 2.55
C ASN A 17 10.21 -14.37 1.50
N TYR A 18 8.95 -14.66 1.19
CA TYR A 18 8.60 -15.72 0.23
C TYR A 18 8.80 -15.29 -1.23
N TYR A 19 8.35 -14.10 -1.62
CA TYR A 19 8.32 -13.68 -3.02
C TYR A 19 9.61 -12.97 -3.48
N SER A 20 10.40 -12.37 -2.58
CA SER A 20 11.62 -11.61 -2.95
C SER A 20 12.68 -12.45 -3.66
N LYS A 21 12.80 -13.74 -3.30
CA LYS A 21 13.86 -14.62 -3.81
C LYS A 21 13.58 -15.22 -5.19
N PHE A 22 12.32 -15.40 -5.58
CA PHE A 22 11.97 -16.21 -6.75
C PHE A 22 10.91 -15.61 -7.67
N ARG A 23 10.08 -14.66 -7.21
CA ARG A 23 8.88 -14.22 -7.94
C ARG A 23 8.59 -12.73 -7.77
N MET A 24 9.57 -11.88 -8.12
CA MET A 24 9.42 -10.42 -8.06
C MET A 24 8.26 -9.88 -8.92
N SER A 25 7.98 -10.49 -10.07
CA SER A 25 6.85 -10.10 -10.94
C SER A 25 5.48 -10.30 -10.26
N GLU A 26 5.29 -11.44 -9.59
CA GLU A 26 4.08 -11.73 -8.82
C GLU A 26 3.98 -10.84 -7.57
N MET A 27 5.12 -10.52 -6.95
CA MET A 27 5.19 -9.59 -5.83
C MET A 27 4.65 -8.20 -6.22
N ARG A 28 5.03 -7.68 -7.40
CA ARG A 28 4.50 -6.41 -7.93
C ARG A 28 2.99 -6.45 -8.14
N LYS A 29 2.44 -7.56 -8.67
CA LYS A 29 0.98 -7.74 -8.82
C LYS A 29 0.28 -7.72 -7.47
N LEU A 30 0.85 -8.40 -6.47
CA LEU A 30 0.31 -8.45 -5.12
C LEU A 30 0.25 -7.05 -4.49
N PHE A 31 1.33 -6.27 -4.58
CA PHE A 31 1.35 -4.89 -4.06
C PHE A 31 0.41 -3.98 -4.81
N LYS A 32 0.24 -4.15 -6.13
CA LYS A 32 -0.77 -3.43 -6.91
C LYS A 32 -2.17 -3.67 -6.33
N VAL A 33 -2.54 -4.92 -6.04
CA VAL A 33 -3.83 -5.25 -5.41
C VAL A 33 -3.94 -4.64 -4.01
N LEU A 34 -2.86 -4.65 -3.23
CA LEU A 34 -2.82 -4.02 -1.92
C LEU A 34 -3.07 -2.51 -2.00
N HIS A 35 -2.39 -1.80 -2.91
CA HIS A 35 -2.56 -0.36 -3.11
C HIS A 35 -3.97 -0.01 -3.60
N LEU A 36 -4.56 -0.85 -4.46
CA LEU A 36 -5.97 -0.70 -4.87
C LEU A 36 -6.92 -0.77 -3.66
N ARG A 37 -6.72 -1.75 -2.76
CA ARG A 37 -7.52 -1.90 -1.53
C ARG A 37 -7.30 -0.75 -0.56
N LEU A 38 -6.06 -0.31 -0.35
CA LEU A 38 -5.73 0.85 0.48
C LEU A 38 -6.37 2.13 -0.06
N THR A 39 -6.35 2.32 -1.38
CA THR A 39 -6.98 3.47 -2.04
C THR A 39 -8.50 3.43 -1.85
N LYS A 40 -9.14 2.26 -2.00
CA LYS A 40 -10.57 2.10 -1.71
C LYS A 40 -10.87 2.42 -0.24
N TRP A 41 -10.03 1.96 0.69
CA TRP A 41 -10.18 2.27 2.11
C TRP A 41 -10.04 3.77 2.40
N ILE A 42 -9.05 4.45 1.81
CA ILE A 42 -8.87 5.91 1.91
C ILE A 42 -10.13 6.65 1.44
N ARG A 43 -10.68 6.24 0.29
CA ARG A 43 -11.90 6.84 -0.28
C ARG A 43 -13.11 6.65 0.63
N ASN A 44 -13.24 5.48 1.25
CA ASN A 44 -14.35 5.19 2.15
C ASN A 44 -14.23 5.94 3.48
N LYS A 45 -13.01 5.99 4.03
CA LYS A 45 -12.70 6.66 5.30
C LYS A 45 -12.88 8.17 5.21
N TYR A 46 -12.31 8.81 4.20
CA TYR A 46 -12.33 10.28 4.10
C TYR A 46 -13.39 10.73 3.10
N ARG A 47 -14.45 11.38 3.60
CA ARG A 47 -15.56 11.91 2.78
C ARG A 47 -15.09 12.75 1.60
N ARG A 48 -14.00 13.52 1.76
CA ARG A 48 -13.40 14.37 0.70
C ARG A 48 -13.00 13.63 -0.58
N PHE A 49 -12.78 12.31 -0.52
CA PHE A 49 -12.36 11.50 -1.67
C PHE A 49 -13.48 10.64 -2.27
N ARG A 50 -14.67 10.56 -1.67
CA ARG A 50 -15.76 9.67 -2.12
C ARG A 50 -16.24 9.97 -3.54
N LYS A 51 -16.48 11.25 -3.83
CA LYS A 51 -16.98 11.74 -5.13
C LYS A 51 -15.86 12.07 -6.13
N LYS A 52 -14.59 11.96 -5.72
CA LYS A 52 -13.45 12.27 -6.58
C LYS A 52 -13.09 11.05 -7.44
N PRO A 53 -12.41 11.24 -8.58
CA PRO A 53 -11.84 10.13 -9.35
C PRO A 53 -10.92 9.22 -8.51
N TRP A 54 -10.82 7.94 -8.87
CA TRP A 54 -10.03 6.95 -8.12
C TRP A 54 -8.57 7.39 -7.94
N TYR A 55 -7.96 7.94 -8.99
CA TYR A 55 -6.56 8.37 -8.99
C TYR A 55 -6.27 9.46 -7.95
N VAL A 56 -7.24 10.26 -7.51
CA VAL A 56 -7.03 11.29 -6.46
C VAL A 56 -6.75 10.64 -5.12
N GLY A 57 -7.47 9.56 -4.80
CA GLY A 57 -7.21 8.76 -3.61
C GLY A 57 -5.86 8.05 -3.69
N TYR A 58 -5.47 7.62 -4.91
CA TYR A 58 -4.17 7.01 -5.14
C TYR A 58 -3.03 8.02 -4.96
N LYS A 59 -3.12 9.22 -5.55
CA LYS A 59 -2.15 10.31 -5.32
C LYS A 59 -2.01 10.66 -3.84
N TYR A 60 -3.12 10.65 -3.10
CA TYR A 60 -3.06 10.84 -1.65
C TYR A 60 -2.34 9.70 -0.93
N LEU A 61 -2.51 8.45 -1.37
CA LEU A 61 -1.74 7.30 -0.88
C LEU A 61 -0.23 7.44 -1.19
N GLN A 62 0.13 7.91 -2.40
CA GLN A 62 1.52 8.20 -2.78
C GLN A 62 2.13 9.31 -1.91
N GLN A 63 1.37 10.37 -1.63
CA GLN A 63 1.83 11.42 -0.73
C GLN A 63 2.04 10.88 0.69
N LEU A 64 1.09 10.11 1.20
CA LEU A 64 1.20 9.45 2.51
C LEU A 64 2.41 8.51 2.59
N SER A 65 2.72 7.81 1.49
CA SER A 65 3.87 6.93 1.47
C SER A 65 5.16 7.72 1.55
N ARG A 66 5.23 8.91 0.91
CA ARG A 66 6.35 9.86 0.96
C ARG A 66 6.53 10.48 2.35
N ASP A 67 5.44 10.95 2.94
CA ASP A 67 5.45 11.62 4.24
C ASP A 67 5.73 10.64 5.39
N PHE A 68 5.22 9.40 5.29
CA PHE A 68 5.35 8.37 6.31
C PHE A 68 5.91 7.06 5.74
N PRO A 69 7.19 7.03 5.31
CA PRO A 69 7.81 5.85 4.70
C PRO A 69 7.80 4.63 5.63
N ASN A 70 7.85 4.86 6.95
CA ASN A 70 7.92 3.79 7.96
C ASN A 70 6.55 3.24 8.36
N LEU A 71 5.45 3.75 7.79
CA LEU A 71 4.10 3.31 8.14
C LEU A 71 3.83 1.89 7.64
N PHE A 72 4.37 1.51 6.48
CA PHE A 72 4.32 0.14 5.99
C PHE A 72 5.73 -0.31 5.59
N GLU A 73 6.14 -1.51 6.02
CA GLU A 73 7.50 -2.01 5.74
C GLU A 73 7.83 -2.06 4.24
N HIS A 74 6.86 -2.40 3.39
CA HIS A 74 7.07 -2.46 1.94
C HIS A 74 7.31 -1.09 1.28
N TRP A 75 6.93 0.03 1.92
CA TRP A 75 7.13 1.37 1.35
C TRP A 75 8.58 1.83 1.40
N GLN A 76 9.42 1.16 2.17
CA GLN A 76 10.86 1.42 2.24
C GLN A 76 11.62 0.87 1.03
N TYR A 77 11.02 -0.05 0.27
CA TYR A 77 11.65 -0.67 -0.88
C TYR A 77 11.25 0.04 -2.18
N GLU A 78 12.24 0.51 -2.93
CA GLU A 78 12.02 1.12 -4.25
C GLU A 78 11.38 0.09 -5.22
N GLY A 79 10.25 0.46 -5.82
CA GLY A 79 9.46 -0.41 -6.70
C GLY A 79 8.25 -1.10 -6.06
N PHE A 80 8.11 -1.06 -4.73
CA PHE A 80 6.92 -1.55 -4.02
C PHE A 80 6.10 -0.44 -3.36
N ARG A 81 6.56 0.81 -3.44
CA ARG A 81 5.80 1.99 -3.04
C ARG A 81 4.67 2.27 -4.06
N PRO A 82 3.49 2.73 -3.62
CA PRO A 82 2.43 3.19 -4.52
C PRO A 82 2.86 4.41 -5.34
#